data_AF-A0A7C5JD71-F1
#
_entry.id   AF-A0A7C5JD71-F1
#
_cell.length_a   1.000
_cell.length_b   1.000
_cell.length_c   1.000
_cell.angle_alpha   90.00
_cell.angle_beta   90.00
_cell.angle_gamma   90.00
#
_symmetry.space_group_name_H-M   'P 1'
#
loop_
_entity.id
_entity.type
_entity.pdbx_description
1 polymer ?
#
loop_
_entity_poly.entity_id
_entity_poly.type
_entity_poly.pdbx_seq_one_letter_code
_entity_poly.pdbx_strand_id
1 'polypeptide(L)'
;MTFTRPEGREDSMKRMRNDGMCLPAFVLPWALIAAPVASHEQCQDCHDPGTPSAANLKQPLSGLCIDCHRTRIDSGEHVVDIPANTATTALPLQAGRMTCVTCHDPHAQGVVLRMSDPELCQACHRR
;
A
#
# COMPACT_ATOMS: atom_id res chain seq x y z
N MET A 1 23.56 12.70 -46.48
CA MET A 1 22.11 12.94 -46.61
C MET A 1 21.81 14.26 -45.92
N THR A 2 21.86 15.34 -46.70
CA THR A 2 21.64 16.72 -46.28
C THR A 2 20.25 17.11 -46.80
N PHE A 3 19.31 17.45 -45.91
CA PHE A 3 18.03 18.03 -46.29
C PHE A 3 17.99 19.49 -45.89
N THR A 4 17.93 20.33 -46.92
CA THR A 4 17.74 21.77 -46.93
C THR A 4 16.27 22.15 -46.70
N ARG A 5 16.03 23.26 -46.01
CA ARG A 5 14.74 24.01 -45.88
C ARG A 5 14.30 24.59 -47.24
N PRO A 6 13.01 24.85 -47.52
CA PRO A 6 12.41 26.20 -47.31
C PRO A 6 10.90 26.16 -46.91
N GLU A 7 10.33 27.07 -46.08
CA GLU A 7 9.82 28.45 -46.30
C GLU A 7 8.40 28.58 -46.92
N GLY A 8 7.52 29.36 -46.27
CA GLY A 8 6.34 30.07 -46.84
C GLY A 8 5.06 29.24 -47.04
N ARG A 9 3.90 29.52 -46.40
CA ARG A 9 2.90 30.60 -46.67
C ARG A 9 2.47 30.55 -48.15
N GLU A 10 1.21 30.40 -48.58
CA GLU A 10 -0.08 31.11 -48.35
C GLU A 10 -1.18 30.20 -48.99
N ASP A 11 -2.43 30.11 -48.54
CA ASP A 11 -3.59 30.82 -49.11
C ASP A 11 -4.82 30.39 -48.25
N SER A 12 -5.27 31.25 -47.33
CA SER A 12 -6.49 32.04 -47.45
C SER A 12 -7.79 31.25 -47.70
N MET A 13 -8.71 31.45 -46.74
CA MET A 13 -10.12 31.70 -47.00
C MET A 13 -11.03 30.52 -47.38
N LYS A 14 -11.52 29.80 -46.36
CA LYS A 14 -12.99 29.74 -46.23
C LYS A 14 -13.47 29.55 -44.80
N ARG A 15 -13.96 30.66 -44.28
CA ARG A 15 -14.77 30.82 -43.08
C ARG A 15 -16.15 30.18 -43.28
N MET A 16 -16.46 29.14 -42.50
CA MET A 16 -17.81 28.61 -42.29
C MET A 16 -17.86 28.05 -40.86
N ARG A 17 -17.98 28.92 -39.84
CA ARG A 17 -19.21 29.10 -39.02
C ARG A 17 -20.02 27.83 -38.79
N ASN A 18 -19.75 27.22 -37.63
CA ASN A 18 -20.70 26.87 -36.57
C ASN A 18 -22.17 26.63 -36.99
N ASP A 19 -22.57 25.36 -36.99
CA ASP A 19 -23.95 24.93 -36.79
C ASP A 19 -23.95 23.58 -36.07
N GLY A 20 -24.73 23.50 -34.99
CA GLY A 20 -25.28 22.24 -34.49
C GLY A 20 -24.45 21.49 -33.44
N MET A 21 -24.63 21.87 -32.18
CA MET A 21 -24.37 21.02 -31.02
C MET A 21 -25.11 19.69 -31.17
N CYS A 22 -24.41 18.56 -31.06
CA CYS A 22 -25.02 17.25 -30.85
C CYS A 22 -24.11 16.34 -30.02
N LEU A 23 -24.72 15.74 -28.98
CA LEU A 23 -24.29 14.60 -28.13
C LEU A 23 -23.55 14.97 -26.83
N PRO A 24 -23.81 14.23 -25.73
CA PRO A 24 -25.00 14.40 -24.91
C PRO A 24 -24.62 14.63 -23.43
N ALA A 25 -25.59 15.11 -22.66
CA ALA A 25 -25.52 15.29 -21.22
C ALA A 25 -25.46 13.95 -20.45
N PHE A 26 -24.36 13.22 -20.54
CA PHE A 26 -23.98 12.22 -19.53
C PHE A 26 -22.93 12.83 -18.61
N VAL A 27 -23.41 13.71 -17.74
CA VAL A 27 -22.71 14.12 -16.53
C VAL A 27 -22.62 12.88 -15.64
N LEU A 28 -21.61 12.05 -15.87
CA LEU A 28 -21.23 11.03 -14.89
C LEU A 28 -20.77 11.80 -13.64
N PRO A 29 -21.48 11.68 -12.49
CA PRO A 29 -21.04 12.35 -11.28
C PRO A 29 -19.66 11.79 -10.93
N TRP A 30 -18.70 12.69 -10.70
CA TRP A 30 -17.29 12.42 -10.41
C TRP A 30 -17.04 11.68 -9.07
N ALA A 31 -17.99 10.90 -8.57
CA ALA A 31 -18.01 10.40 -7.21
C ALA A 31 -17.61 8.92 -7.06
N LEU A 32 -17.14 8.21 -8.08
CA LEU A 32 -17.25 6.74 -8.11
C LEU A 32 -15.99 5.89 -8.01
N ILE A 33 -14.82 6.41 -7.60
CA ILE A 33 -13.69 5.51 -7.28
C ILE A 33 -12.87 6.02 -6.09
N ALA A 34 -13.49 6.10 -4.91
CA ALA A 34 -12.70 5.90 -3.70
C ALA A 34 -12.36 4.41 -3.67
N ALA A 35 -11.13 4.05 -4.03
CA ALA A 35 -10.65 2.69 -3.76
C ALA A 35 -10.83 2.44 -2.26
N PRO A 36 -11.50 1.35 -1.85
CA PRO A 36 -11.61 1.06 -0.43
C PRO A 36 -10.20 0.94 0.12
N VAL A 37 -9.83 1.83 1.04
CA VAL A 37 -8.71 1.56 1.92
C VAL A 37 -9.15 0.36 2.72
N ALA A 38 -8.60 -0.82 2.38
CA ALA A 38 -8.91 -2.06 3.07
C ALA A 38 -8.51 -1.87 4.54
N SER A 39 -9.51 -1.68 5.39
CA SER A 39 -9.36 -1.70 6.83
C SER A 39 -9.11 -3.15 7.25
N HIS A 40 -8.31 -3.38 8.29
CA HIS A 40 -8.09 -4.73 8.85
C HIS A 40 -9.33 -5.28 9.60
N GLU A 41 -10.53 -4.80 9.28
CA GLU A 41 -11.78 -5.05 10.01
C GLU A 41 -12.40 -6.41 9.66
N GLN A 42 -12.15 -6.91 8.45
CA GLN A 42 -12.70 -8.17 7.99
C GLN A 42 -11.73 -9.31 8.35
N CYS A 43 -12.11 -10.12 9.35
CA CYS A 43 -11.28 -11.23 9.85
C CYS A 43 -10.81 -12.15 8.72
N GLN A 44 -11.70 -12.39 7.77
CA GLN A 44 -11.50 -13.24 6.62
C GLN A 44 -10.55 -12.66 5.56
N ASP A 45 -10.06 -11.44 5.68
CA ASP A 45 -9.01 -10.94 4.79
C ASP A 45 -7.67 -11.61 5.10
N CYS A 46 -7.45 -11.99 6.37
CA CYS A 46 -6.22 -12.59 6.87
C CYS A 46 -6.38 -14.05 7.29
N HIS A 47 -7.53 -14.43 7.83
CA HIS A 47 -7.81 -15.77 8.36
C HIS A 47 -8.65 -16.61 7.40
N ASP A 48 -8.40 -17.93 7.35
CA ASP A 48 -9.33 -18.83 6.67
C ASP A 48 -10.64 -18.98 7.47
N PRO A 49 -11.75 -19.41 6.84
CA PRO A 49 -13.01 -19.62 7.52
C PRO A 49 -12.88 -20.50 8.77
N GLY A 50 -13.55 -20.11 9.86
CA GLY A 50 -13.50 -20.80 11.14
C GLY A 50 -13.15 -19.86 12.28
N THR A 51 -12.54 -20.40 13.34
CA THR A 51 -12.07 -19.59 14.48
C THR A 51 -10.72 -18.95 14.13
N PRO A 52 -10.61 -17.61 14.10
CA PRO A 52 -9.35 -16.93 13.85
C PRO A 52 -8.28 -17.27 14.89
N SER A 53 -7.09 -17.64 14.43
CA SER A 53 -5.92 -17.87 15.28
C SER A 53 -4.64 -17.72 14.47
N ALA A 54 -3.48 -17.64 15.15
CA ALA A 54 -2.19 -17.60 14.48
C ALA A 54 -1.91 -18.85 13.61
N ALA A 55 -2.57 -19.97 13.89
CA ALA A 55 -2.47 -21.20 13.10
C ALA A 55 -3.45 -21.26 11.91
N ASN A 56 -4.40 -20.31 11.84
CA ASN A 56 -5.47 -20.25 10.86
C ASN A 56 -5.33 -18.98 10.00
N LEU A 57 -4.17 -18.79 9.38
CA LEU A 57 -3.90 -17.68 8.47
C LEU A 57 -3.96 -18.21 7.03
N LYS A 58 -4.51 -17.42 6.10
CA LYS A 58 -4.66 -17.80 4.68
C LYS A 58 -3.33 -18.11 3.99
N GLN A 59 -2.26 -17.51 4.48
CA GLN A 59 -0.90 -17.66 3.97
C GLN A 59 0.10 -17.23 5.06
N PRO A 60 1.43 -17.34 4.82
CA PRO A 60 2.43 -16.85 5.75
C PRO A 60 2.21 -15.37 6.12
N LEU A 61 2.42 -15.05 7.39
CA LEU A 61 2.06 -13.77 8.00
C LEU A 61 2.50 -12.54 7.19
N SER A 62 3.78 -12.46 6.80
CA SER A 62 4.28 -11.29 6.07
C SER A 62 3.71 -11.18 4.66
N GLY A 63 3.36 -12.31 4.03
CA GLY A 63 2.67 -12.36 2.74
C GLY A 63 1.32 -11.65 2.79
N LEU A 64 0.54 -11.89 3.85
CA LEU A 64 -0.73 -11.19 4.09
C LEU A 64 -0.54 -9.67 4.14
N CYS A 65 0.52 -9.22 4.80
CA CYS A 65 0.77 -7.79 4.95
C CYS A 65 1.14 -7.14 3.61
N ILE A 66 2.07 -7.73 2.85
CA ILE A 66 2.63 -7.12 1.64
C ILE A 66 1.72 -7.21 0.42
N ASP A 67 0.70 -8.07 0.42
CA ASP A 67 -0.31 -8.11 -0.65
C ASP A 67 -1.02 -6.76 -0.80
N CYS A 68 -1.23 -6.07 0.33
CA CYS A 68 -1.78 -4.72 0.42
C CYS A 68 -0.68 -3.65 0.66
N HIS A 69 0.27 -3.90 1.55
CA HIS A 69 1.33 -2.97 1.95
C HIS A 69 2.64 -3.17 1.17
N ARG A 70 2.53 -3.12 -0.16
CA ARG A 70 3.60 -3.48 -1.09
C ARG A 70 4.88 -2.66 -0.97
N THR A 71 4.78 -1.43 -0.46
CA THR A 71 5.92 -0.52 -0.28
C THR A 71 6.56 -0.60 1.10
N ARG A 72 6.08 -1.49 1.99
CA ARG A 72 6.61 -1.65 3.36
C ARG A 72 7.78 -2.63 3.46
N ILE A 73 8.42 -2.89 2.33
CA ILE A 73 9.60 -3.76 2.19
C ILE A 73 10.75 -3.04 1.46
N ASP A 74 10.65 -1.72 1.29
CA ASP A 74 11.70 -0.91 0.69
C ASP A 74 12.91 -0.77 1.63
N SER A 75 14.05 -0.34 1.09
CA SER A 75 15.33 -0.28 1.82
C SER A 75 15.35 0.60 3.07
N GLY A 76 14.36 1.47 3.26
CA GLY A 76 14.22 2.32 4.44
C GLY A 76 13.40 1.70 5.58
N GLU A 77 12.73 0.57 5.33
CA GLU A 77 11.90 -0.11 6.32
C GLU A 77 12.76 -1.09 7.15
N HIS A 78 12.36 -1.32 8.40
CA HIS A 78 13.06 -2.28 9.23
C HIS A 78 12.85 -3.70 8.68
N VAL A 79 13.93 -4.47 8.55
CA VAL A 79 13.88 -5.84 8.06
C VAL A 79 13.04 -6.73 8.99
N VAL A 80 12.25 -7.63 8.41
CA VAL A 80 11.44 -8.62 9.11
C VAL A 80 11.69 -10.00 8.52
N ASP A 81 11.06 -11.03 9.10
CA ASP A 81 11.28 -12.44 8.77
C ASP A 81 12.75 -12.84 8.89
N ILE A 82 13.42 -12.33 9.91
CA ILE A 82 14.77 -12.74 10.30
C ILE A 82 14.75 -13.27 11.74
N PRO A 83 15.67 -14.18 12.12
CA PRO A 83 15.82 -14.55 13.52
C PRO A 83 16.17 -13.32 14.35
N ALA A 84 15.51 -13.17 15.50
CA ALA A 84 15.92 -12.15 16.46
C ALA A 84 17.27 -12.58 17.05
N ASN A 85 18.29 -11.76 16.84
CA ASN A 85 19.64 -11.97 17.37
C ASN A 85 19.74 -11.63 18.87
N THR A 86 18.81 -10.83 19.38
CA THR A 86 18.66 -10.51 20.79
C THR A 86 17.37 -11.10 21.31
N ALA A 87 17.46 -11.92 22.35
CA ALA A 87 16.28 -12.34 23.08
C ALA A 87 15.68 -11.12 23.79
N THR A 88 14.42 -10.81 23.49
CA THR A 88 13.64 -9.79 24.17
C THR A 88 12.33 -10.40 24.62
N THR A 89 11.91 -10.10 25.85
CA THR A 89 10.58 -10.46 26.37
C THR A 89 9.58 -9.32 26.19
N ALA A 90 10.04 -8.14 25.73
CA ALA A 90 9.22 -6.96 25.58
C ALA A 90 8.37 -6.96 24.30
N LEU A 91 8.77 -7.74 23.28
CA LEU A 91 8.09 -7.82 21.99
C LEU A 91 7.78 -9.29 21.62
N PRO A 92 6.64 -9.54 20.96
CA PRO A 92 6.27 -10.89 20.54
C PRO A 92 7.10 -11.33 19.33
N LEU A 93 7.89 -12.38 19.53
CA LEU A 93 8.60 -13.07 18.45
C LEU A 93 7.79 -14.29 18.00
N GLN A 94 7.69 -14.50 16.68
CA GLN A 94 7.04 -15.65 16.09
C GLN A 94 8.08 -16.75 15.89
N ALA A 95 8.06 -17.78 16.75
CA ALA A 95 9.05 -18.85 16.75
C ALA A 95 10.51 -18.35 16.73
N GLY A 96 10.80 -17.31 17.54
CA GLY A 96 12.13 -16.70 17.63
C GLY A 96 12.50 -15.76 16.47
N ARG A 97 11.55 -15.48 15.56
CA ARG A 97 11.74 -14.55 14.44
C ARG A 97 10.99 -13.25 14.70
N MET A 98 11.57 -12.15 14.22
CA MET A 98 10.83 -10.90 14.09
C MET A 98 10.00 -10.91 12.81
N THR A 99 8.79 -10.38 12.89
CA THR A 99 7.82 -10.31 11.77
C THR A 99 7.14 -8.94 11.80
N CYS A 100 6.29 -8.63 10.82
CA CYS A 100 5.48 -7.40 10.83
C CYS A 100 4.73 -7.22 12.16
N VAL A 101 4.19 -8.32 12.71
CA VAL A 101 3.41 -8.30 13.96
C VAL A 101 4.26 -8.31 15.22
N THR A 102 5.58 -8.21 15.12
CA THR A 102 6.42 -7.98 16.30
C THR A 102 6.25 -6.54 16.78
N CYS A 103 6.20 -5.57 15.86
CA CYS A 103 6.04 -4.15 16.18
C CYS A 103 4.58 -3.68 16.01
N HIS A 104 3.85 -4.21 15.02
CA HIS A 104 2.48 -3.81 14.71
C HIS A 104 1.45 -4.79 15.24
N ASP A 105 0.42 -4.32 15.94
CA ASP A 105 -0.74 -5.10 16.32
C ASP A 105 -1.85 -4.88 15.28
N PRO A 106 -2.12 -5.86 14.40
CA PRO A 106 -3.13 -5.73 13.36
C PRO A 106 -4.57 -5.71 13.91
N HIS A 107 -4.77 -6.08 15.18
CA HIS A 107 -6.08 -6.04 15.84
C HIS A 107 -6.29 -4.78 16.69
N ALA A 108 -5.28 -3.91 16.80
CA ALA A 108 -5.41 -2.68 17.56
C ALA A 108 -6.37 -1.69 16.87
N GLN A 109 -7.16 -0.99 17.67
CA GLN A 109 -7.98 0.12 17.20
C GLN A 109 -7.15 1.41 17.28
N GLY A 110 -6.85 2.02 16.13
CA GLY A 110 -6.07 3.27 16.05
C GLY A 110 -4.58 3.04 15.79
N VAL A 111 -3.73 3.44 16.75
CA VAL A 111 -2.28 3.28 16.61
C VAL A 111 -1.92 1.80 16.73
N VAL A 112 -1.38 1.23 15.66
CA VAL A 112 -1.01 -0.18 15.59
C VAL A 112 0.34 -0.50 16.24
N LEU A 113 1.17 0.50 16.53
CA LEU A 113 2.48 0.24 17.15
C LEU A 113 2.30 -0.16 18.61
N ARG A 114 3.00 -1.21 19.03
CA ARG A 114 2.91 -1.74 20.41
C ARG A 114 3.49 -0.82 21.49
N MET A 115 4.39 0.07 21.11
CA MET A 115 4.99 1.09 21.97
C MET A 115 5.51 2.23 21.09
N SER A 116 6.05 3.28 21.70
CA SER A 116 6.58 4.40 20.93
C SER A 116 7.79 3.99 20.07
N ASP A 117 8.01 4.68 18.95
CA ASP A 117 9.10 4.37 18.02
C ASP A 117 10.48 4.24 18.71
N PRO A 118 10.88 5.16 19.63
CA PRO A 118 12.18 5.04 20.29
C PRO A 118 12.29 3.79 21.17
N GLU A 119 11.21 3.42 21.86
CA GLU A 119 11.16 2.26 22.75
C GLU A 119 11.20 0.94 21.97
N LEU A 120 10.51 0.87 20.82
CA LEU A 120 10.53 -0.30 19.93
C LEU A 120 11.95 -0.66 19.50
N CYS A 121 12.68 0.32 18.98
CA CYS A 121 14.03 0.11 18.49
C CYS A 121 14.97 -0.33 19.62
N GLN A 122 14.84 0.31 20.79
CA GLN A 122 15.68 0.04 21.95
C GLN A 122 15.37 -1.30 22.63
N ALA A 123 14.19 -1.89 22.39
CA ALA A 123 13.87 -3.23 22.89
C ALA A 123 14.84 -4.31 22.39
N CYS A 124 15.45 -4.10 21.21
CA CYS A 124 16.44 -4.99 20.61
C CYS A 124 17.83 -4.33 20.45
N HIS A 125 17.87 -3.06 20.04
CA HIS A 125 19.10 -2.29 19.80
C HIS A 125 19.48 -1.42 21.01
N ARG A 126 19.75 -2.08 22.14
CA ARG A 126 20.31 -1.40 23.32
C ARG A 126 21.72 -0.91 22.99
N ARG A 127 21.96 0.38 23.23
CA ARG A 127 23.28 0.99 23.14
C ARG A 127 24.11 0.68 24.38
#